data_AF-A0A5J5HUF8-F1
#
_entry.id   AF-A0A5J5HUF8-F1
#
_cell.length_a   1.000
_cell.length_b   1.000
_cell.length_c   1.000
_cell.angle_alpha   90.00
_cell.angle_beta   90.00
_cell.angle_gamma   90.00
#
_symmetry.space_group_name_H-M   'P 1'
#
loop_
_entity.id
_entity.type
_entity.pdbx_description
1 polymer ?
#
loop_
_entity_poly.entity_id
_entity_poly.type
_entity_poly.pdbx_seq_one_letter_code
_entity_poly.pdbx_strand_id
1 'polypeptide(L)'
;MDITERLSFFAALYKVNINSDLGMWLLYITILLLSIIVFKLGFAQKLPLLKTVIIYFFLIFGCTFLTFLAIFLPIAEGLVVAALILVIYKIRLHRHKNA
;
A
#
# COMPACT_ATOMS: atom_id res chain seq x y z
N MET A 1 16.37 -18.45 18.82
CA MET A 1 16.37 -17.67 17.57
C MET A 1 14.99 -17.03 17.47
N ASP A 2 14.90 -15.73 17.72
CA ASP A 2 13.64 -14.98 17.65
C ASP A 2 13.21 -14.84 16.19
N ILE A 3 12.22 -15.64 15.81
CA ILE A 3 11.42 -15.58 14.57
C ILE A 3 10.94 -14.17 14.18
N THR A 4 10.97 -13.19 15.08
CA THR A 4 10.65 -11.78 14.85
C THR A 4 11.62 -11.08 13.90
N GLU A 5 12.85 -11.57 13.74
CA GLU A 5 13.90 -10.92 12.93
C GLU A 5 13.68 -11.01 11.41
N ARG A 6 12.77 -11.89 10.97
CA ARG A 6 12.41 -12.11 9.55
C ARG A 6 11.18 -11.31 9.09
N LEU A 7 10.46 -10.67 10.01
CA LEU A 7 9.23 -9.95 9.68
C LEU A 7 9.53 -8.53 9.18
N SER A 8 8.76 -8.06 8.19
CA SER A 8 8.78 -6.66 7.79
C SER A 8 8.37 -5.75 8.96
N PHE A 9 8.75 -4.47 8.92
CA PHE A 9 8.51 -3.52 10.02
C PHE A 9 7.02 -3.46 10.37
N PHE A 10 6.15 -3.41 9.36
CA PHE A 10 4.70 -3.43 9.58
C PHE A 10 4.19 -4.77 10.12
N ALA A 11 4.74 -5.90 9.68
CA ALA A 11 4.34 -7.20 10.19
C ALA A 11 4.74 -7.39 11.67
N ALA A 12 5.89 -6.84 12.07
CA ALA A 12 6.31 -6.76 13.47
C ALA A 12 5.43 -5.79 14.28
N LEU A 13 5.10 -4.62 13.71
CA LEU A 13 4.25 -3.59 14.35
C LEU A 13 2.86 -4.14 14.68
N TYR A 14 2.24 -4.86 13.74
CA TYR A 14 0.92 -5.46 13.94
C TYR A 14 0.94 -6.78 14.73
N LYS A 15 2.11 -7.22 15.24
CA LYS A 15 2.25 -8.43 16.05
C LYS A 15 1.59 -9.65 15.40
N VAL A 16 1.78 -9.83 14.08
CA VAL A 16 1.31 -11.00 13.33
C VAL A 16 1.74 -12.32 13.98
N ASN A 17 2.86 -12.29 14.71
CA ASN A 17 3.37 -13.44 15.41
C ASN A 17 2.55 -13.90 16.63
N ILE A 18 1.90 -12.96 17.33
CA ILE A 18 1.17 -13.24 18.58
C ILE A 18 -0.32 -13.49 18.29
N ASN A 19 -0.91 -12.65 17.42
CA ASN A 19 -2.30 -12.76 16.99
C ASN A 19 -2.36 -12.74 15.46
N SER A 20 -2.11 -13.89 14.84
CA SER A 20 -1.96 -14.00 13.39
C SER A 20 -3.22 -13.60 12.61
N ASP A 21 -4.42 -13.92 13.11
CA ASP A 21 -5.68 -13.52 12.48
C ASP A 21 -5.83 -12.00 12.39
N LEU A 22 -5.77 -11.31 13.54
CA LEU A 22 -5.95 -9.85 13.57
C LEU A 22 -4.78 -9.10 12.92
N GLY A 23 -3.55 -9.59 13.11
CA GLY A 23 -2.35 -8.99 12.54
C GLY A 23 -2.36 -9.02 11.01
N MET A 24 -2.75 -10.15 10.39
CA MET A 24 -2.86 -10.26 8.93
C MET A 24 -3.94 -9.35 8.36
N TRP A 25 -5.10 -9.26 9.02
CA TRP A 25 -6.18 -8.38 8.60
C TRP A 25 -5.76 -6.90 8.64
N LEU A 26 -5.07 -6.47 9.70
CA LEU A 26 -4.55 -5.11 9.80
C LEU A 26 -3.51 -4.81 8.71
N LEU A 27 -2.58 -5.74 8.47
CA LEU A 27 -1.58 -5.61 7.41
C LEU A 27 -2.23 -5.51 6.03
N TYR A 28 -3.24 -6.35 5.77
CA TYR A 28 -4.02 -6.34 4.53
C TYR A 28 -4.71 -4.99 4.30
N ILE A 29 -5.44 -4.49 5.31
CA ILE A 29 -6.15 -3.21 5.24
C ILE A 29 -5.16 -2.07 5.00
N THR A 30 -4.02 -2.08 5.68
CA THR A 30 -2.97 -1.07 5.50
C THR A 30 -2.43 -1.09 4.08
N ILE A 31 -2.02 -2.25 3.55
CA ILE A 31 -1.52 -2.37 2.17
C ILE A 31 -2.58 -1.94 1.17
N LEU A 32 -3.84 -2.36 1.37
CA LEU A 32 -4.96 -2.02 0.50
C LEU A 32 -5.19 -0.50 0.47
N LEU A 33 -5.28 0.17 1.62
CA LEU A 33 -5.45 1.63 1.68
C LEU A 33 -4.28 2.35 1.03
N LEU A 34 -3.06 1.93 1.32
CA LEU A 34 -1.85 2.53 0.79
C LEU A 34 -1.77 2.34 -0.73
N SER A 35 -2.16 1.17 -1.22
CA SER A 35 -2.19 0.86 -2.65
C SER A 35 -3.25 1.68 -3.37
N ILE A 36 -4.42 1.90 -2.75
CA ILE A 36 -5.44 2.82 -3.27
C ILE A 36 -4.91 4.25 -3.35
N ILE A 37 -4.20 4.73 -2.32
CA ILE A 37 -3.61 6.08 -2.30
C ILE A 37 -2.58 6.21 -3.42
N VAL A 38 -1.63 5.26 -3.51
CA VAL A 38 -0.59 5.25 -4.55
C VAL A 38 -1.21 5.17 -5.93
N PHE A 39 -2.20 4.30 -6.13
CA PHE A 39 -2.91 4.19 -7.40
C PHE A 39 -3.58 5.52 -7.78
N LYS A 40 -4.32 6.13 -6.85
CA LYS A 40 -5.01 7.42 -7.07
C LYS A 40 -4.03 8.58 -7.30
N LEU A 41 -2.85 8.55 -6.71
CA LEU A 41 -1.82 9.57 -6.91
C LEU A 41 -1.01 9.36 -8.18
N GLY A 42 -0.62 8.13 -8.47
CA GLY A 42 0.20 7.76 -9.63
C GLY A 42 -0.59 7.79 -10.93
N PHE A 43 -1.85 7.34 -10.90
CA PHE A 43 -2.76 7.50 -12.03
C PHE A 43 -3.47 8.86 -11.95
N ALA A 44 -2.83 9.87 -12.52
CA ALA A 44 -3.41 11.21 -12.71
C ALA A 44 -4.54 11.25 -13.78
N GLN A 45 -5.19 10.11 -14.07
CA GLN A 45 -6.09 9.95 -15.21
C GLN A 45 -7.54 9.85 -14.75
N LYS A 46 -8.43 10.67 -15.34
CA LYS A 46 -9.89 10.58 -15.15
C LYS A 46 -10.38 9.27 -15.78
N LEU A 47 -10.47 8.22 -14.97
CA LEU A 47 -10.97 6.93 -15.42
C LEU A 47 -12.51 6.93 -15.41
N PRO A 48 -13.16 6.43 -16.47
CA PRO A 48 -14.61 6.23 -16.47
C PRO A 48 -15.00 5.27 -15.33
N LEU A 49 -16.11 5.55 -14.65
CA LEU A 49 -16.54 4.86 -13.42
C LEU A 49 -16.49 3.33 -13.53
N LEU A 50 -16.89 2.77 -14.68
CA LEU A 50 -16.86 1.33 -14.94
C LEU A 50 -15.45 0.73 -14.89
N LYS A 51 -14.45 1.44 -15.44
CA LYS A 51 -13.06 0.98 -15.47
C LYS A 51 -12.40 1.09 -14.09
N THR A 52 -12.80 2.07 -13.30
CA THR A 52 -12.39 2.20 -11.90
C THR A 52 -12.82 0.98 -11.09
N VAL A 53 -14.06 0.51 -11.21
CA VAL A 53 -14.54 -0.67 -10.46
C VAL A 53 -13.70 -1.91 -10.77
N ILE A 54 -13.39 -2.16 -12.05
CA ILE A 54 -12.56 -3.30 -12.47
C ILE A 54 -11.16 -3.21 -11.88
N ILE A 55 -10.57 -2.01 -11.86
CA ILE A 55 -9.23 -1.81 -11.31
C ILE A 55 -9.22 -2.00 -9.79
N TYR A 56 -10.21 -1.48 -9.06
CA TYR A 56 -10.32 -1.69 -7.62
C TYR A 56 -10.52 -3.18 -7.29
N PHE A 57 -11.26 -3.92 -8.11
CA PHE A 57 -11.40 -5.36 -7.97
C PHE A 57 -10.04 -6.08 -8.13
N PHE A 58 -9.30 -5.77 -9.19
CA PHE A 58 -7.94 -6.27 -9.39
C PHE A 58 -6.98 -5.83 -8.28
N LEU A 59 -7.17 -4.63 -7.72
CA LEU A 59 -6.35 -4.10 -6.64
C LEU A 59 -6.57 -4.89 -5.34
N ILE A 60 -7.83 -5.16 -4.98
CA ILE A 60 -8.21 -5.96 -3.80
C ILE A 60 -7.64 -7.37 -3.94
N PHE A 61 -7.80 -7.98 -5.13
CA PHE A 61 -7.27 -9.31 -5.42
C PHE A 61 -5.73 -9.35 -5.38
N GLY A 62 -5.07 -8.36 -5.97
CA GLY A 62 -3.61 -8.21 -5.94
C GLY A 62 -3.09 -7.95 -4.52
N CYS A 63 -3.82 -7.18 -3.70
CA CYS A 63 -3.46 -6.92 -2.30
C CYS A 63 -3.44 -8.20 -1.46
N THR A 64 -4.25 -9.21 -1.80
CA THR A 64 -4.23 -10.51 -1.11
C THR A 64 -2.89 -11.21 -1.34
N PHE A 65 -2.40 -11.17 -2.58
CA PHE A 65 -1.08 -11.71 -2.92
C PHE A 65 0.06 -10.87 -2.31
N LEU A 66 -0.04 -9.54 -2.37
CA LEU A 66 0.95 -8.63 -1.76
C LEU A 66 1.03 -8.82 -0.24
N THR A 67 -0.08 -9.07 0.44
CA THR A 67 -0.09 -9.27 1.90
C THR A 67 0.65 -10.53 2.29
N PHE A 68 0.51 -11.62 1.52
CA PHE A 68 1.30 -12.83 1.72
C PHE A 68 2.81 -12.54 1.58
N LEU A 69 3.18 -11.77 0.56
CA LEU A 69 4.57 -11.40 0.31
C LEU A 69 5.09 -10.38 1.35
N ALA A 70 4.21 -9.54 1.90
CA ALA A 70 4.54 -8.48 2.85
C ALA A 70 4.91 -8.98 4.24
N ILE A 71 4.59 -10.24 4.54
CA ILE A 71 5.04 -10.91 5.76
C ILE A 71 6.58 -11.02 5.76
N PHE A 72 7.16 -11.30 4.60
CA PHE A 72 8.60 -11.54 4.43
C PHE A 72 9.35 -10.36 3.78
N LEU A 73 8.62 -9.44 3.15
CA LEU A 73 9.19 -8.38 2.32
C LEU A 73 8.64 -7.00 2.76
N PRO A 74 9.45 -5.93 2.79
CA PRO A 74 9.03 -4.60 3.25
C PRO A 74 8.18 -3.85 2.19
N ILE A 75 7.05 -4.42 1.80
CA ILE A 75 6.16 -3.91 0.74
C ILE A 75 5.37 -2.69 1.23
N ALA A 76 4.87 -2.72 2.47
CA ALA A 76 4.10 -1.63 3.03
C ALA A 76 4.96 -0.35 3.14
N GLU A 77 6.20 -0.49 3.60
CA GLU A 77 7.22 0.53 3.66
C GLU A 77 7.50 1.12 2.26
N GLY A 78 7.67 0.25 1.25
CA GLY A 78 7.84 0.67 -0.13
C GLY A 78 6.65 1.47 -0.66
N LEU A 79 5.41 1.07 -0.33
CA LEU A 79 4.21 1.83 -0.69
C LEU A 79 4.14 3.17 0.05
N VAL A 80 4.57 3.25 1.32
CA VAL A 80 4.63 4.53 2.07
C VAL A 80 5.57 5.49 1.35
N VAL A 81 6.77 5.02 1.00
CA VAL A 81 7.78 5.83 0.31
C VAL A 81 7.28 6.27 -1.07
N ALA A 82 6.69 5.35 -1.85
CA ALA A 82 6.09 5.68 -3.14
C ALA A 82 4.98 6.73 -3.02
N ALA A 83 4.08 6.58 -2.05
CA ALA A 83 3.03 7.56 -1.78
C ALA A 83 3.63 8.92 -1.44
N LEU A 84 4.62 8.97 -0.56
CA LEU A 84 5.29 10.20 -0.13
C LEU A 84 5.96 10.92 -1.31
N ILE A 85 6.70 10.19 -2.15
CA ILE A 85 7.32 10.74 -3.37
C ILE A 85 6.26 11.33 -4.30
N LEU A 86 5.17 10.61 -4.55
CA LEU A 86 4.09 11.08 -5.42
C LEU A 86 3.36 12.30 -4.83
N VAL A 87 3.16 12.37 -3.52
CA VAL A 87 2.59 13.54 -2.83
C VAL A 87 3.48 14.75 -3.06
N ILE A 88 4.79 14.63 -2.81
CA ILE A 88 5.76 15.71 -3.01
C ILE A 88 5.79 16.15 -4.47
N TYR A 89 5.84 15.19 -5.39
CA TYR A 89 5.81 15.46 -6.83
C TYR A 89 4.57 16.25 -7.22
N LYS A 90 3.39 15.86 -6.74
CA LYS A 90 2.12 16.53 -7.04
C LYS A 90 2.10 17.96 -6.49
N ILE A 91 2.59 18.18 -5.27
CA ILE A 91 2.70 19.53 -4.69
C ILE A 91 3.63 20.41 -5.55
N ARG A 92 4.79 19.88 -5.95
CA ARG A 92 5.73 20.61 -6.83
C ARG A 92 5.12 20.93 -8.18
N LEU A 93 4.42 19.99 -8.80
CA LEU A 93 3.80 20.16 -10.11
C LEU A 93 2.71 21.24 -10.09
N HIS A 94 1.89 21.27 -9.04
CA HIS A 94 0.86 22.31 -8.88
C HIS A 94 1.49 23.71 -8.67
N ARG A 95 2.61 23.81 -7.96
CA ARG A 95 3.35 25.08 -7.82
C ARG A 95 3.95 25.57 -9.13
N HIS A 96 4.47 24.69 -9.99
CA HIS A 96 5.04 25.06 -11.29
C HIS A 96 4.00 25.45 -12.34
N LYS A 97 2.75 24.95 -12.24
CA LYS A 97 1.69 25.31 -13.21
C LYS A 97 1.01 26.64 -12.90
N ASN A 98 1.20 27.18 -11.69
CA ASN A 98 0.63 28.45 -11.26
C ASN A 98 1.67 29.59 -11.21
N ALA A 99 2.89 29.36 -11.73
CA ALA A 99 3.95 30.35 -11.93
C ALA A 99 4.13 30.58 -13.44
#